data_AF-A0A9D7CWT0-F1
#
_entry.id   AF-A0A9D7CWT0-F1
#
_cell.length_a   1.000
_cell.length_b   1.000
_cell.length_c   1.000
_cell.angle_alpha   90.00
_cell.angle_beta   90.00
_cell.angle_gamma   90.00
#
_symmetry.space_group_name_H-M   'P 1'
#
loop_
_entity.id
_entity.type
_entity.pdbx_description
1 polymer ?
#
loop_
_entity_poly.entity_id
_entity_poly.type
_entity_poly.pdbx_seq_one_letter_code
_entity_poly.pdbx_strand_id
1 'polypeptide(L)'
;MKNAWLFLGLSTLSALAVGLGGCDETIEATPIPATSASTTSDASTTTPADAAAACKPGDLSGFAPTWKEPIGLAQAKCSPTQIATLTTCVWADPKRNEAACTAFFADGANAACLECGYTQTTKPKLGALVSNGASVQVNYPGCVALTTADVTPTGCGAKVQASELCLDFACVSACPVPTGNDAAFQALLKCQEEAAKTVCKTYVDAAKCVDPFLAAGGKSAVCAPVVQNFGERVSQYLSLFCGSGSADAGTDAPSDAPSGG
;
A
#
# COMPACT_ATOMS: atom_id res chain seq x y z
N MET A 1 -0.21 2.49 -15.46
CA MET A 1 -0.15 1.76 -14.18
C MET A 1 -1.47 1.92 -13.45
N LYS A 2 -2.43 1.02 -13.72
CA LYS A 2 -3.73 0.99 -13.01
C LYS A 2 -3.49 0.15 -11.74
N ASN A 3 -3.28 0.84 -10.63
CA ASN A 3 -2.72 0.23 -9.43
C ASN A 3 -3.82 -0.41 -8.57
N ALA A 4 -4.07 -1.71 -8.82
CA ALA A 4 -4.91 -2.57 -8.01
C ALA A 4 -4.20 -2.91 -6.68
N TRP A 5 -4.29 -2.02 -5.70
CA TRP A 5 -3.85 -2.34 -4.33
C TRP A 5 -5.01 -3.01 -3.59
N LEU A 6 -5.04 -4.35 -3.63
CA LEU A 6 -5.88 -5.13 -2.74
C LEU A 6 -5.21 -5.15 -1.36
N PHE A 7 -5.79 -4.44 -0.40
CA PHE A 7 -5.83 -5.05 0.91
C PHE A 7 -6.67 -6.32 0.73
N LEU A 8 -6.06 -7.49 0.92
CA LEU A 8 -6.78 -8.68 1.39
C LEU A 8 -7.24 -8.43 2.84
N GLY A 9 -7.88 -7.28 3.07
CA GLY A 9 -8.85 -7.16 4.13
C GLY A 9 -9.91 -8.17 3.75
N LEU A 10 -9.97 -9.24 4.52
CA LEU A 10 -11.00 -10.25 4.49
C LEU A 10 -12.35 -9.64 4.91
N SER A 11 -12.69 -8.44 4.43
CA SER A 11 -14.06 -7.99 4.33
C SER A 11 -14.74 -9.01 3.45
N THR A 12 -15.61 -9.80 4.05
CA THR A 12 -16.63 -10.57 3.37
C THR A 12 -17.08 -9.81 2.14
N LEU A 13 -16.90 -10.44 0.99
CA LEU A 13 -17.51 -10.10 -0.29
C LEU A 13 -19.04 -10.03 -0.08
N SER A 14 -19.55 -8.92 0.46
CA SER A 14 -20.88 -8.45 0.12
C SER A 14 -20.73 -7.86 -1.26
N ALA A 15 -21.04 -8.69 -2.25
CA ALA A 15 -21.04 -8.34 -3.67
C ALA A 15 -21.91 -7.11 -3.92
N LEU A 16 -21.28 -5.94 -4.02
CA LEU A 16 -21.81 -4.82 -4.78
C LEU A 16 -21.06 -4.82 -6.10
N ALA A 17 -21.63 -5.53 -7.07
CA ALA A 17 -21.29 -5.42 -8.47
C ALA A 17 -21.67 -4.01 -8.93
N VAL A 18 -20.73 -3.06 -8.80
CA VAL A 18 -20.80 -1.79 -9.53
C VAL A 18 -20.20 -2.08 -10.91
N GLY A 19 -21.08 -2.20 -11.91
CA GLY A 19 -20.68 -2.36 -13.30
C GLY A 19 -19.82 -1.19 -13.75
N LEU A 20 -18.55 -1.46 -14.05
CA LEU A 20 -17.70 -0.52 -14.76
C LEU A 20 -17.98 -0.66 -16.24
N GLY A 21 -18.69 0.35 -16.77
CA GLY A 21 -18.90 0.55 -18.20
C GLY A 21 -17.58 0.65 -18.96
N GLY A 22 -17.61 0.13 -20.18
CA GLY A 22 -16.46 0.01 -21.07
C GLY A 22 -15.83 1.34 -21.42
N CYS A 23 -14.50 1.34 -21.50
CA CYS A 23 -13.76 2.33 -22.25
C CYS A 23 -13.64 1.79 -23.69
N ASP A 24 -14.45 2.35 -24.58
CA ASP A 24 -14.31 2.22 -26.03
C ASP A 24 -13.10 3.08 -26.44
N GLU A 25 -12.00 2.44 -26.84
CA GLU A 25 -10.92 3.12 -27.58
C GLU A 25 -10.91 2.54 -29.00
N THR A 26 -11.51 3.30 -29.90
CA THR A 26 -11.41 3.11 -31.35
C THR A 26 -10.00 3.50 -31.79
N ILE A 27 -9.12 2.53 -32.06
CA ILE A 27 -7.81 2.78 -32.68
C ILE A 27 -7.92 2.60 -34.19
N GLU A 28 -7.81 3.71 -34.93
CA GLU A 28 -7.63 3.73 -36.38
C GLU A 28 -6.23 3.19 -36.73
N ALA A 29 -6.20 2.05 -37.41
CA ALA A 29 -4.97 1.39 -37.85
C ALA A 29 -4.41 2.05 -39.13
N THR A 30 -3.16 2.49 -39.09
CA THR A 30 -2.39 2.89 -40.27
C THR A 30 -1.62 1.67 -40.82
N PRO A 31 -1.64 1.39 -42.14
CA PRO A 31 -0.94 0.25 -42.72
C PRO A 31 0.56 0.55 -42.92
N ILE A 32 1.43 -0.36 -42.46
CA ILE A 32 2.88 -0.33 -42.71
C ILE A 32 3.21 -1.42 -43.76
N PRO A 33 4.04 -1.12 -44.78
CA PRO A 33 4.41 -2.09 -45.82
C PRO A 33 5.36 -3.18 -45.31
N ALA A 34 5.12 -4.39 -45.81
CA ALA A 34 5.88 -5.59 -45.53
C ALA A 34 7.25 -5.62 -46.25
N THR A 35 8.30 -5.90 -45.49
CA THR A 35 9.62 -6.26 -46.05
C THR A 35 10.03 -7.62 -45.49
N SER A 36 10.05 -8.61 -46.38
CA SER A 36 10.52 -9.97 -46.13
C SER A 36 12.04 -10.06 -46.18
N ALA A 37 12.67 -10.60 -45.15
CA ALA A 37 13.96 -11.27 -45.26
C ALA A 37 14.06 -12.37 -44.20
N SER A 38 14.31 -13.58 -44.68
CA SER A 38 14.36 -14.84 -43.96
C SER A 38 15.80 -15.16 -43.56
N THR A 39 16.04 -15.42 -42.27
CA THR A 39 17.18 -16.20 -41.78
C THR A 39 16.75 -16.99 -40.54
N THR A 40 16.63 -18.30 -40.71
CA THR A 40 16.30 -19.28 -39.67
C THR A 40 17.48 -19.45 -38.71
N SER A 41 17.33 -18.92 -37.50
CA SER A 41 18.02 -19.41 -36.30
C SER A 41 16.93 -19.86 -35.35
N ASP A 42 16.93 -21.15 -35.00
CA ASP A 42 16.07 -21.74 -33.97
C ASP A 42 16.47 -21.20 -32.59
N ALA A 43 16.24 -19.90 -32.38
CA ALA A 43 16.13 -19.33 -31.06
C ALA A 43 14.82 -19.86 -30.51
N SER A 44 14.91 -20.84 -29.63
CA SER A 44 13.81 -21.26 -28.77
C SER A 44 13.39 -20.04 -27.95
N THR A 45 12.47 -19.27 -28.51
CA THR A 45 11.80 -18.14 -27.87
C THR A 45 10.92 -18.74 -26.80
N THR A 46 11.50 -18.99 -25.62
CA THR A 46 10.72 -19.04 -24.40
C THR A 46 9.97 -17.73 -24.35
N THR A 47 8.72 -17.76 -24.80
CA THR A 47 7.88 -16.57 -24.79
C THR A 47 7.80 -16.10 -23.35
N PRO A 48 7.81 -14.79 -23.08
CA PRO A 48 7.64 -14.24 -21.73
C PRO A 48 6.39 -14.76 -20.99
N ALA A 49 5.46 -15.40 -21.71
CA ALA A 49 4.30 -16.09 -21.17
C ALA A 49 4.65 -17.31 -20.29
N ASP A 50 5.76 -18.02 -20.56
CA ASP A 50 6.17 -19.19 -19.78
C ASP A 50 6.93 -18.82 -18.49
N ALA A 51 7.40 -17.57 -18.39
CA ALA A 51 8.02 -17.04 -17.17
C ALA A 51 7.01 -16.61 -16.09
N ALA A 52 5.71 -16.61 -16.42
CA ALA A 52 4.63 -16.66 -15.43
C ALA A 52 4.46 -18.07 -14.84
N ALA A 53 5.54 -18.87 -14.83
CA ALA A 53 5.69 -20.07 -14.03
C ALA A 53 5.02 -19.83 -12.67
N ALA A 54 4.04 -20.69 -12.35
CA ALA A 54 3.02 -20.42 -11.36
C ALA A 54 3.60 -19.86 -10.05
N CYS A 55 3.49 -18.54 -9.90
CA CYS A 55 3.73 -17.83 -8.66
C CYS A 55 2.83 -18.44 -7.58
N LYS A 56 3.43 -19.14 -6.62
CA LYS A 56 2.76 -19.89 -5.56
C LYS A 56 3.38 -19.54 -4.22
N PRO A 57 2.63 -19.65 -3.11
CA PRO A 57 3.17 -19.44 -1.78
C PRO A 57 4.35 -20.37 -1.50
N GLY A 58 5.47 -19.80 -1.07
CA GLY A 58 6.61 -20.52 -0.52
C GLY A 58 6.30 -21.13 0.86
N ASP A 59 7.19 -21.99 1.33
CA ASP A 59 7.09 -22.54 2.68
C ASP A 59 7.43 -21.47 3.73
N LEU A 60 6.89 -21.63 4.94
CA LEU A 60 7.10 -20.71 6.07
C LEU A 60 8.20 -21.17 7.03
N SER A 61 9.11 -22.05 6.60
CA SER A 61 10.16 -22.54 7.48
C SER A 61 11.06 -21.38 7.90
N GLY A 62 11.17 -21.15 9.21
CA GLY A 62 11.94 -20.03 9.77
C GLY A 62 11.18 -18.70 9.79
N PHE A 63 9.92 -18.64 9.35
CA PHE A 63 9.10 -17.46 9.50
C PHE A 63 8.70 -17.24 10.97
N ALA A 64 9.19 -16.14 11.54
CA ALA A 64 8.85 -15.68 12.87
C ALA A 64 8.59 -14.16 12.83
N PRO A 65 7.31 -13.71 12.73
CA PRO A 65 7.02 -12.29 12.60
C PRO A 65 7.44 -11.57 13.87
N THR A 66 8.09 -10.42 13.70
CA THR A 66 8.50 -9.56 14.83
C THR A 66 7.70 -8.27 14.77
N TRP A 67 6.94 -8.00 15.83
CA TRP A 67 6.20 -6.74 15.97
C TRP A 67 7.16 -5.56 16.01
N LYS A 68 6.85 -4.54 15.21
CA LYS A 68 7.55 -3.26 15.21
C LYS A 68 6.55 -2.16 15.54
N GLU A 69 6.72 -1.58 16.71
CA GLU A 69 5.83 -0.55 17.21
C GLU A 69 5.79 0.65 16.25
N PRO A 70 4.62 1.23 15.98
CA PRO A 70 4.57 2.47 15.22
C PRO A 70 5.09 3.66 16.04
N ILE A 71 5.51 4.72 15.36
CA ILE A 71 5.60 6.04 15.99
C ILE A 71 4.19 6.56 16.33
N GLY A 72 4.07 7.53 17.24
CA GLY A 72 2.76 8.11 17.59
C GLY A 72 2.08 8.84 16.42
N LEU A 73 0.78 9.12 16.57
CA LEU A 73 0.02 9.96 15.63
C LEU A 73 0.30 11.45 15.85
N ALA A 74 -0.05 12.27 14.85
CA ALA A 74 -0.04 13.74 14.90
C ALA A 74 1.23 14.36 15.49
N GLN A 75 2.41 13.88 15.06
CA GLN A 75 3.70 14.30 15.64
C GLN A 75 4.15 15.71 15.26
N ALA A 76 3.42 16.40 14.37
CA ALA A 76 3.75 17.73 13.84
C ALA A 76 5.20 17.84 13.33
N LYS A 77 5.70 16.77 12.70
CA LYS A 77 7.07 16.68 12.14
C LYS A 77 7.14 17.07 10.68
N CYS A 78 6.02 17.00 9.96
CA CYS A 78 5.92 17.38 8.57
C CYS A 78 4.96 18.56 8.40
N SER A 79 5.41 19.58 7.69
CA SER A 79 4.53 20.61 7.12
C SER A 79 3.69 20.05 5.95
N PRO A 80 2.58 20.71 5.58
CA PRO A 80 1.80 20.32 4.41
C PRO A 80 2.62 20.22 3.12
N THR A 81 3.57 21.14 2.92
CA THR A 81 4.48 21.12 1.75
C THR A 81 5.39 19.90 1.76
N GLN A 82 5.95 19.53 2.91
CA GLN A 82 6.78 18.33 3.02
C GLN A 82 5.98 17.05 2.77
N ILE A 83 4.72 16.99 3.23
CA ILE A 83 3.81 15.86 2.97
C ILE A 83 3.54 15.71 1.48
N ALA A 84 3.20 16.82 0.80
CA ALA A 84 2.93 16.82 -0.64
C ALA A 84 4.17 16.39 -1.46
N THR A 85 5.35 16.90 -1.10
CA THR A 85 6.62 16.53 -1.75
C THR A 85 6.95 15.06 -1.50
N LEU A 86 6.88 14.58 -0.25
CA LEU A 86 7.17 13.19 0.08
C LEU A 86 6.20 12.23 -0.63
N THR A 87 4.91 12.57 -0.68
CA THR A 87 3.90 11.81 -1.44
C THR A 87 4.28 11.68 -2.92
N THR A 88 4.67 12.78 -3.55
CA THR A 88 5.10 12.80 -4.96
C THR A 88 6.37 11.98 -5.19
N CYS A 89 7.26 11.92 -4.19
CA CYS A 89 8.54 11.24 -4.31
C CYS A 89 8.49 9.73 -4.10
N VAL A 90 7.58 9.25 -3.25
CA VAL A 90 7.42 7.82 -2.93
C VAL A 90 6.39 7.13 -3.82
N TRP A 91 5.52 7.90 -4.46
CA TRP A 91 4.56 7.39 -5.45
C TRP A 91 5.10 7.56 -6.86
N ALA A 92 4.77 6.61 -7.75
CA ALA A 92 5.05 6.72 -9.18
C ALA A 92 4.09 7.72 -9.87
N ASP A 93 4.08 8.97 -9.38
CA ASP A 93 3.31 10.07 -9.95
C ASP A 93 3.94 10.49 -11.29
N PRO A 94 3.14 10.73 -12.35
CA PRO A 94 3.66 11.30 -13.59
C PRO A 94 4.40 12.64 -13.41
N LYS A 95 4.15 13.36 -12.32
CA LYS A 95 4.79 14.61 -11.93
C LYS A 95 6.06 14.40 -11.09
N ARG A 96 6.47 13.15 -10.83
CA ARG A 96 7.68 12.85 -10.06
C ARG A 96 8.90 13.44 -10.74
N ASN A 97 9.64 14.26 -10.00
CA ASN A 97 10.91 14.84 -10.45
C ASN A 97 12.05 14.26 -9.60
N GLU A 98 12.86 13.37 -10.19
CA GLU A 98 13.94 12.66 -9.49
C GLU A 98 14.95 13.60 -8.83
N ALA A 99 15.29 14.72 -9.48
CA ALA A 99 16.25 15.68 -8.93
C ALA A 99 15.67 16.38 -7.69
N ALA A 100 14.39 16.78 -7.75
CA ALA A 100 13.69 17.37 -6.61
C ALA A 100 13.55 16.37 -5.44
N CYS A 101 13.25 15.11 -5.74
CA CYS A 101 13.16 14.06 -4.73
C CYS A 101 14.51 13.76 -4.09
N THR A 102 15.57 13.65 -4.88
CA THR A 102 16.94 13.47 -4.38
C THR A 102 17.32 14.63 -3.46
N ALA A 103 17.03 15.87 -3.85
CA ALA A 103 17.27 17.05 -3.02
C ALA A 103 16.45 17.01 -1.71
N PHE A 104 15.18 16.62 -1.78
CA PHE A 104 14.31 16.50 -0.61
C PHE A 104 14.83 15.49 0.42
N PHE A 105 15.27 14.31 -0.03
CA PHE A 105 15.84 13.27 0.83
C PHE A 105 17.24 13.62 1.38
N ALA A 106 18.00 14.46 0.68
CA ALA A 106 19.34 14.88 1.10
C ALA A 106 19.34 16.11 2.03
N ASP A 107 18.25 16.87 2.06
CA ASP A 107 18.13 18.08 2.87
C ASP A 107 17.87 17.77 4.35
N GLY A 108 18.81 18.17 5.21
CA GLY A 108 18.73 18.00 6.66
C GLY A 108 17.53 18.71 7.31
N ALA A 109 16.97 19.74 6.68
CA ALA A 109 15.74 20.40 7.16
C ALA A 109 14.51 19.47 7.09
N ASN A 110 14.56 18.42 6.25
CA ASN A 110 13.50 17.42 6.13
C ASN A 110 13.71 16.19 7.03
N ALA A 111 14.83 16.11 7.76
CA ALA A 111 15.18 14.91 8.53
C ALA A 111 14.08 14.46 9.51
N ALA A 112 13.51 15.39 10.28
CA ALA A 112 12.43 15.08 11.21
C ALA A 112 11.15 14.59 10.50
N CYS A 113 10.82 15.16 9.35
CA CYS A 113 9.69 14.71 8.55
C CYS A 113 9.95 13.32 7.95
N LEU A 114 11.16 13.07 7.45
CA LEU A 114 11.55 11.78 6.88
C LEU A 114 11.56 10.67 7.93
N GLU A 115 12.09 10.92 9.13
CA GLU A 115 12.05 9.96 10.24
C GLU A 115 10.63 9.59 10.66
N CYS A 116 9.70 10.55 10.57
CA CYS A 116 8.29 10.31 10.85
C CYS A 116 7.57 9.61 9.68
N GLY A 117 7.77 10.11 8.47
CA GLY A 117 6.94 9.78 7.32
C GLY A 117 7.43 8.56 6.54
N TYR A 118 8.74 8.30 6.49
CA TYR A 118 9.32 7.29 5.60
C TYR A 118 10.41 6.47 6.32
N THR A 119 10.05 5.26 6.72
CA THR A 119 10.94 4.38 7.50
C THR A 119 11.26 3.10 6.76
N GLN A 120 12.45 2.55 7.02
CA GLN A 120 12.81 1.21 6.55
C GLN A 120 12.23 0.15 7.49
N THR A 121 11.87 -1.02 6.95
CA THR A 121 11.40 -2.16 7.75
C THR A 121 12.41 -2.60 8.81
N THR A 122 13.70 -2.22 8.70
CA THR A 122 14.75 -2.53 9.68
C THR A 122 14.72 -1.64 10.92
N LYS A 123 14.01 -0.50 10.90
CA LYS A 123 13.92 0.41 12.05
C LYS A 123 13.17 -0.25 13.23
N PRO A 124 13.49 0.13 14.47
CA PRO A 124 12.81 -0.42 15.66
C PRO A 124 11.39 0.12 15.80
N LYS A 125 11.14 1.35 15.33
CA LYS A 125 9.81 1.93 15.21
C LYS A 125 9.50 2.29 13.76
N LEU A 126 8.25 2.11 13.36
CA LEU A 126 7.80 2.33 11.99
C LEU A 126 7.01 3.64 11.86
N GLY A 127 7.31 4.40 10.82
CA GLY A 127 6.69 5.67 10.47
C GLY A 127 5.35 5.50 9.75
N ALA A 128 4.89 6.57 9.11
CA ALA A 128 3.66 6.56 8.31
C ALA A 128 3.74 5.60 7.12
N LEU A 129 4.90 5.58 6.47
CA LEU A 129 5.24 4.72 5.33
C LEU A 129 6.41 3.81 5.71
N VAL A 130 6.35 2.58 5.22
CA VAL A 130 7.31 1.52 5.48
C VAL A 130 7.85 1.03 4.15
N SER A 131 9.16 1.19 3.94
CA SER A 131 9.88 0.65 2.79
C SER A 131 10.61 -0.64 3.18
N ASN A 132 10.50 -1.65 2.33
CA ASN A 132 11.30 -2.88 2.43
C ASN A 132 12.44 -2.91 1.38
N GLY A 133 12.71 -1.78 0.71
CA GLY A 133 13.67 -1.65 -0.38
C GLY A 133 13.12 -2.00 -1.77
N ALA A 134 12.09 -2.86 -1.86
CA ALA A 134 11.43 -3.22 -3.12
C ALA A 134 10.11 -2.45 -3.34
N SER A 135 9.38 -2.16 -2.26
CA SER A 135 8.13 -1.43 -2.27
C SER A 135 8.00 -0.51 -1.07
N VAL A 136 7.01 0.37 -1.12
CA VAL A 136 6.61 1.26 -0.04
C VAL A 136 5.16 0.96 0.28
N GLN A 137 4.88 0.70 1.55
CA GLN A 137 3.54 0.40 2.05
C GLN A 137 3.16 1.45 3.09
N VAL A 138 1.85 1.68 3.26
CA VAL A 138 1.38 2.48 4.41
C VAL A 138 1.43 1.62 5.67
N ASN A 139 1.73 2.22 6.82
CA ASN A 139 1.79 1.52 8.11
C ASN A 139 0.39 1.25 8.68
N TYR A 140 -0.41 0.48 7.95
CA TYR A 140 -1.75 0.09 8.34
C TYR A 140 -1.81 -0.62 9.70
N PRO A 141 -0.93 -1.59 10.01
CA PRO A 141 -0.89 -2.21 11.34
C PRO A 141 -0.62 -1.20 12.46
N GLY A 142 0.28 -0.26 12.20
CA GLY A 142 0.59 0.83 13.13
C GLY A 142 -0.60 1.76 13.39
N CYS A 143 -1.33 2.10 12.33
CA CYS A 143 -2.53 2.93 12.46
C CYS A 143 -3.60 2.22 13.32
N VAL A 144 -3.81 0.93 13.10
CA VAL A 144 -4.74 0.13 13.91
C VAL A 144 -4.30 0.10 15.38
N ALA A 145 -3.02 -0.15 15.66
CA ALA A 145 -2.48 -0.16 17.03
C ALA A 145 -2.72 1.17 17.77
N LEU A 146 -2.47 2.29 17.11
CA LEU A 146 -2.60 3.62 17.72
C LEU A 146 -4.06 4.03 17.91
N THR A 147 -4.92 3.78 16.92
CA THR A 147 -6.35 4.14 17.00
C THR A 147 -7.13 3.27 17.98
N THR A 148 -6.68 2.03 18.21
CA THR A 148 -7.25 1.15 19.23
C THR A 148 -6.63 1.33 20.62
N ALA A 149 -5.58 2.17 20.72
CA ALA A 149 -4.78 2.36 21.93
C ALA A 149 -4.16 1.04 22.48
N ASP A 150 -3.82 0.12 21.58
CA ASP A 150 -3.18 -1.16 21.91
C ASP A 150 -1.94 -1.37 21.03
N VAL A 151 -0.80 -0.84 21.49
CA VAL A 151 0.51 -0.94 20.85
C VAL A 151 1.32 -2.15 21.31
N THR A 152 0.68 -3.10 22.01
CA THR A 152 1.36 -4.27 22.56
C THR A 152 1.70 -5.29 21.47
N PRO A 153 2.72 -6.16 21.66
CA PRO A 153 3.05 -7.23 20.72
C PRO A 153 1.93 -8.27 20.49
N THR A 154 0.90 -8.27 21.34
CA THR A 154 -0.27 -9.16 21.25
C THR A 154 -1.52 -8.44 20.78
N GLY A 155 -1.44 -7.12 20.61
CA GLY A 155 -2.56 -6.27 20.23
C GLY A 155 -3.00 -6.50 18.79
N CYS A 156 -4.12 -5.87 18.41
CA CYS A 156 -4.68 -6.11 17.09
C CYS A 156 -3.76 -5.64 15.96
N GLY A 157 -3.12 -4.48 16.11
CA GLY A 157 -2.12 -4.02 15.14
C GLY A 157 -0.97 -5.00 14.96
N ALA A 158 -0.50 -5.66 16.02
CA ALA A 158 0.54 -6.68 15.91
C ALA A 158 0.12 -7.93 15.13
N LYS A 159 -1.15 -8.35 15.27
CA LYS A 159 -1.71 -9.46 14.49
C LYS A 159 -1.86 -9.09 13.02
N VAL A 160 -2.28 -7.86 12.71
CA VAL A 160 -2.33 -7.35 11.33
C VAL A 160 -0.93 -7.32 10.72
N GLN A 161 0.09 -6.82 11.44
CA GLN A 161 1.47 -6.83 10.93
C GLN A 161 1.99 -8.25 10.69
N ALA A 162 1.72 -9.18 11.61
CA ALA A 162 2.13 -10.57 11.44
C ALA A 162 1.50 -11.21 10.19
N SER A 163 0.25 -10.86 9.88
CA SER A 163 -0.42 -11.27 8.64
C SER A 163 0.29 -10.71 7.40
N GLU A 164 0.55 -9.40 7.35
CA GLU A 164 1.25 -8.76 6.21
C GLU A 164 2.65 -9.34 6.00
N LEU A 165 3.42 -9.51 7.08
CA LEU A 165 4.75 -10.11 7.03
C LEU A 165 4.71 -11.56 6.50
N CYS A 166 3.68 -12.32 6.84
CA CYS A 166 3.53 -13.69 6.35
C CYS A 166 3.28 -13.71 4.84
N LEU A 167 2.36 -12.86 4.37
CA LEU A 167 2.03 -12.77 2.94
C LEU A 167 3.24 -12.33 2.12
N ASP A 168 3.99 -11.35 2.63
CA ASP A 168 5.23 -10.89 1.99
C ASP A 168 6.30 -11.98 1.99
N PHE A 169 6.51 -12.67 3.11
CA PHE A 169 7.49 -13.76 3.21
C PHE A 169 7.16 -14.93 2.27
N ALA A 170 5.88 -15.30 2.18
CA ALA A 170 5.43 -16.41 1.35
C ALA A 170 5.55 -16.10 -0.16
N CYS A 171 5.38 -14.84 -0.58
CA CYS A 171 5.16 -14.53 -1.98
C CYS A 171 6.22 -13.63 -2.64
N VAL A 172 6.86 -12.70 -1.93
CA VAL A 172 7.74 -11.71 -2.59
C VAL A 172 8.98 -12.34 -3.22
N SER A 173 9.59 -13.34 -2.57
CA SER A 173 10.75 -14.06 -3.11
C SER A 173 10.38 -15.00 -4.26
N ALA A 174 9.19 -15.62 -4.20
CA ALA A 174 8.67 -16.52 -5.22
C ALA A 174 8.13 -15.79 -6.45
N CYS A 175 7.74 -14.52 -6.28
CA CYS A 175 7.02 -13.73 -7.28
C CYS A 175 7.64 -12.34 -7.43
N PRO A 176 8.85 -12.23 -8.02
CA PRO A 176 9.47 -10.95 -8.26
C PRO A 176 8.61 -10.11 -9.21
N VAL A 177 8.48 -8.81 -8.90
CA VAL A 177 7.73 -7.85 -9.71
C VAL A 177 8.71 -6.87 -10.36
N PRO A 178 9.11 -7.10 -11.62
CA PRO A 178 9.91 -6.12 -12.36
C PRO A 178 9.19 -4.78 -12.49
N THR A 179 9.95 -3.68 -12.48
CA THR A 179 9.41 -2.34 -12.68
C THR A 179 8.58 -2.26 -13.97
N GLY A 180 7.36 -1.75 -13.87
CA GLY A 180 6.45 -1.58 -15.02
C GLY A 180 5.78 -2.87 -15.52
N ASN A 181 5.90 -3.99 -14.80
CA ASN A 181 5.27 -5.26 -15.17
C ASN A 181 3.98 -5.50 -14.37
N ASP A 182 2.86 -5.01 -14.89
CA ASP A 182 1.54 -5.17 -14.28
C ASP A 182 1.13 -6.66 -14.14
N ALA A 183 1.53 -7.53 -15.07
CA ALA A 183 1.21 -8.96 -15.03
C ALA A 183 1.91 -9.68 -13.87
N ALA A 184 3.19 -9.37 -13.63
CA ALA A 184 3.94 -9.90 -12.49
C ALA A 184 3.34 -9.42 -11.16
N PHE A 185 2.90 -8.17 -11.09
CA PHE A 185 2.20 -7.66 -9.92
C PHE A 185 0.87 -8.39 -9.67
N GLN A 186 0.08 -8.66 -10.71
CA GLN A 186 -1.13 -9.47 -10.59
C GLN A 186 -0.84 -10.91 -10.15
N ALA A 187 0.29 -11.49 -10.56
CA ALA A 187 0.72 -12.79 -10.09
C ALA A 187 1.04 -12.77 -8.59
N LEU A 188 1.77 -11.76 -8.11
CA LEU A 188 2.05 -11.56 -6.67
C LEU A 188 0.75 -11.50 -5.85
N LEU A 189 -0.24 -10.72 -6.30
CA LEU A 189 -1.53 -10.61 -5.61
C LEU A 189 -2.26 -11.96 -5.52
N LYS A 190 -2.24 -12.76 -6.58
CA LYS A 190 -2.82 -14.11 -6.58
C LYS A 190 -2.10 -15.05 -5.60
N CYS A 191 -0.77 -14.98 -5.52
CA CYS A 191 -0.03 -15.73 -4.52
C CYS A 191 -0.41 -15.30 -3.11
N GLN A 192 -0.50 -14.01 -2.81
CA GLN A 192 -0.90 -13.54 -1.48
C GLN A 192 -2.31 -14.00 -1.13
N GLU A 193 -3.24 -14.04 -2.09
CA GLU A 193 -4.58 -14.58 -1.89
C GLU A 193 -4.55 -16.10 -1.58
N GLU A 194 -3.72 -16.87 -2.27
CA GLU A 194 -3.53 -18.30 -2.01
C GLU A 194 -2.85 -18.53 -0.65
N ALA A 195 -1.82 -17.76 -0.33
CA ALA A 195 -1.10 -17.82 0.95
C ALA A 195 -2.04 -17.53 2.12
N ALA A 196 -2.90 -16.52 1.98
CA ALA A 196 -3.90 -16.15 2.99
C ALA A 196 -4.87 -17.30 3.31
N LYS A 197 -5.18 -18.17 2.33
CA LYS A 197 -6.06 -19.33 2.50
C LYS A 197 -5.32 -20.58 2.97
N THR A 198 -4.00 -20.62 2.84
CA THR A 198 -3.16 -21.79 3.08
C THR A 198 -2.13 -21.52 4.18
N VAL A 199 -0.88 -21.26 3.82
CA VAL A 199 0.27 -21.18 4.74
C VAL A 199 0.14 -20.04 5.75
N CYS A 200 -0.47 -18.91 5.37
CA CYS A 200 -0.66 -17.74 6.23
C CYS A 200 -2.00 -17.68 6.94
N LYS A 201 -2.85 -18.70 6.80
CA LYS A 201 -4.24 -18.69 7.29
C LYS A 201 -4.36 -18.31 8.76
N THR A 202 -3.51 -18.87 9.63
CA THR A 202 -3.53 -18.59 11.07
C THR A 202 -3.27 -17.12 11.38
N TYR A 203 -2.36 -16.45 10.65
CA TYR A 203 -2.06 -15.04 10.85
C TYR A 203 -3.18 -14.14 10.32
N VAL A 204 -3.75 -14.50 9.16
CA VAL A 204 -4.91 -13.79 8.58
C VAL A 204 -6.13 -13.89 9.49
N ASP A 205 -6.41 -15.08 10.04
CA ASP A 205 -7.51 -15.26 10.99
C ASP A 205 -7.30 -14.44 12.27
N ALA A 206 -6.06 -14.35 12.77
CA ALA A 206 -5.75 -13.51 13.93
C ALA A 206 -5.94 -12.01 13.65
N ALA A 207 -5.66 -11.56 12.43
CA ALA A 207 -5.83 -10.16 12.01
C ALA A 207 -7.30 -9.72 11.92
N LYS A 208 -8.27 -10.63 11.88
CA LYS A 208 -9.73 -10.33 11.93
C LYS A 208 -10.18 -9.58 13.18
N CYS A 209 -9.33 -9.48 14.20
CA CYS A 209 -9.55 -8.58 15.33
C CYS A 209 -9.80 -7.12 14.89
N VAL A 210 -9.41 -6.75 13.66
CA VAL A 210 -9.54 -5.39 13.13
C VAL A 210 -10.97 -5.09 12.67
N ASP A 211 -11.76 -6.11 12.31
CA ASP A 211 -13.08 -5.96 11.69
C ASP A 211 -14.03 -5.04 12.50
N PRO A 212 -14.14 -5.17 13.84
CA PRO A 212 -14.98 -4.28 14.63
C PRO A 212 -14.53 -2.82 14.63
N PHE A 213 -13.24 -2.55 14.40
CA PHE A 213 -12.68 -1.19 14.38
C PHE A 213 -12.77 -0.52 13.01
N LEU A 214 -12.96 -1.30 11.94
CA LEU A 214 -13.16 -0.81 10.57
C LEU A 214 -14.63 -0.58 10.21
N ALA A 215 -15.56 -1.15 10.98
CA ALA A 215 -16.98 -0.87 10.82
C ALA A 215 -17.24 0.64 10.81
N ALA A 216 -18.29 1.10 10.12
CA ALA A 216 -18.61 2.52 10.04
C ALA A 216 -18.72 3.14 11.45
N GLY A 217 -17.98 4.24 11.69
CA GLY A 217 -17.86 4.87 13.01
C GLY A 217 -16.87 4.20 13.97
N GLY A 218 -16.20 3.13 13.55
CA GLY A 218 -15.14 2.47 14.31
C GLY A 218 -13.88 3.32 14.42
N LYS A 219 -13.14 3.13 15.51
CA LYS A 219 -11.93 3.91 15.84
C LYS A 219 -10.85 3.87 14.75
N SER A 220 -10.78 2.78 13.99
CA SER A 220 -9.78 2.57 12.94
C SER A 220 -10.32 2.83 11.53
N ALA A 221 -11.53 3.39 11.37
CA ALA A 221 -12.07 3.75 10.06
C ALA A 221 -11.12 4.70 9.29
N VAL A 222 -10.40 5.58 10.01
CA VAL A 222 -9.37 6.46 9.44
C VAL A 222 -8.17 5.71 8.84
N CYS A 223 -7.92 4.48 9.26
CA CYS A 223 -6.81 3.65 8.78
C CYS A 223 -7.12 2.96 7.45
N ALA A 224 -8.39 2.75 7.12
CA ALA A 224 -8.82 2.12 5.87
C ALA A 224 -9.69 3.07 5.03
N PRO A 225 -9.15 4.23 4.62
CA PRO A 225 -9.93 5.18 3.86
C PRO A 225 -10.37 4.60 2.51
N VAL A 226 -11.60 4.90 2.12
CA VAL A 226 -12.15 4.62 0.79
C VAL A 226 -11.64 5.70 -0.18
N VAL A 227 -10.33 5.69 -0.45
CA VAL A 227 -9.67 6.59 -1.42
C VAL A 227 -9.44 5.87 -2.74
N GLN A 228 -9.51 6.62 -3.83
CA GLN A 228 -9.50 6.07 -5.19
C GLN A 228 -8.09 5.75 -5.69
N ASN A 229 -7.06 6.40 -5.15
CA ASN A 229 -5.68 6.16 -5.53
C ASN A 229 -4.72 6.10 -4.32
N PHE A 230 -3.58 5.47 -4.53
CA PHE A 230 -2.57 5.28 -3.48
C PHE A 230 -1.91 6.58 -3.06
N GLY A 231 -1.76 7.56 -3.96
CA GLY A 231 -1.18 8.87 -3.63
C GLY A 231 -1.98 9.59 -2.55
N GLU A 232 -3.31 9.58 -2.66
CA GLU A 232 -4.22 10.08 -1.62
C GLU A 232 -4.05 9.33 -0.30
N ARG A 233 -3.94 8.00 -0.36
CA ARG A 233 -3.71 7.17 0.82
C ARG A 233 -2.40 7.51 1.53
N VAL A 234 -1.31 7.66 0.75
CA VAL A 234 0.01 8.06 1.26
C VAL A 234 -0.07 9.42 1.94
N SER A 235 -0.66 10.40 1.28
CA SER A 235 -0.82 11.76 1.83
C SER A 235 -1.63 11.73 3.13
N GLN A 236 -2.71 10.94 3.19
CA GLN A 236 -3.50 10.78 4.40
C GLN A 236 -2.70 10.16 5.55
N TYR A 237 -1.94 9.10 5.31
CA TYR A 237 -1.11 8.49 6.34
C TYR A 237 -0.02 9.44 6.84
N LEU A 238 0.63 10.17 5.93
CA LEU A 238 1.61 11.19 6.27
C LEU A 238 0.99 12.31 7.12
N SER A 239 -0.21 12.77 6.78
CA SER A 239 -0.94 13.76 7.57
C SER A 239 -1.32 13.21 8.96
N LEU A 240 -1.85 11.98 9.01
CA LEU A 240 -2.31 11.33 10.23
C LEU A 240 -1.18 11.10 11.24
N PHE A 241 -0.02 10.62 10.77
CA PHE A 241 1.13 10.33 11.64
C PHE A 241 1.98 11.57 11.91
N CYS A 242 2.23 12.37 10.88
CA CYS A 242 3.30 13.38 10.90
C CYS A 242 2.83 14.83 10.81
N GLY A 243 1.56 15.05 10.45
CA GLY A 243 0.95 16.37 10.46
C GLY A 243 0.63 16.86 11.88
N SER A 244 0.03 18.05 11.97
CA SER A 244 -0.37 18.71 13.22
C SER A 244 -1.66 18.17 13.85
N GLY A 245 -2.28 17.12 13.28
CA GLY A 245 -3.51 16.52 13.83
C GLY A 245 -4.79 17.31 13.57
N SER A 246 -4.73 18.41 12.82
CA SER A 246 -5.90 19.25 12.49
C SER A 246 -6.54 18.90 11.15
N ALA A 247 -6.40 17.65 10.68
CA ALA A 247 -7.36 17.14 9.72
C ALA A 247 -8.67 16.99 10.49
N ASP A 248 -9.40 18.10 10.65
CA ASP A 248 -10.82 18.12 11.00
C ASP A 248 -11.46 17.05 10.11
N ALA A 249 -11.70 15.89 10.72
CA ALA A 249 -12.35 14.77 10.09
C ALA A 249 -13.83 15.14 10.03
N GLY A 250 -14.13 16.11 9.16
CA GLY A 250 -15.42 16.74 8.90
C GLY A 250 -16.48 16.48 9.95
N THR A 251 -16.59 17.34 10.96
CA THR A 251 -17.87 17.48 11.66
C THR A 251 -18.32 18.92 11.91
N ASP A 252 -17.66 19.91 11.31
CA ASP A 252 -18.18 21.28 11.29
C ASP A 252 -19.22 21.43 10.17
N ALA A 253 -20.29 20.63 10.23
CA ALA A 253 -21.54 21.05 9.63
C ALA A 253 -21.90 22.39 10.30
N PRO A 254 -22.13 23.49 9.55
CA PRO A 254 -22.58 24.72 10.15
C PRO A 254 -23.92 24.42 10.84
N SER A 255 -23.91 24.34 12.17
CA SER A 255 -25.14 24.41 12.93
C SER A 255 -25.71 25.79 12.68
N ASP A 256 -26.66 25.87 11.74
CA ASP A 256 -27.46 27.04 11.43
C ASP A 256 -27.93 27.67 12.73
N ALA A 257 -27.31 28.79 13.11
CA ALA A 257 -27.82 29.61 14.18
C ALA A 257 -29.14 30.24 13.67
N PRO A 258 -30.28 30.02 14.34
CA PRO A 258 -31.50 30.74 13.98
C PRO A 258 -31.28 32.21 14.32
N SER A 259 -31.20 33.05 13.28
CA SER A 259 -31.28 34.50 13.42
C SER A 259 -32.70 34.87 13.88
N GLY A 260 -32.87 34.94 15.19
CA GLY A 260 -34.05 35.50 15.85
C GLY A 260 -33.67 36.79 16.58
N GLY A 261 -34.05 37.92 15.99
CA GLY A 261 -33.97 39.27 16.55
C GLY A 261 -34.76 40.24 15.69
#